data_AF-A0A660QME9-F1
#
_entry.id   AF-A0A660QME9-F1
#
_cell.length_a   1.000
_cell.length_b   1.000
_cell.length_c   1.000
_cell.angle_alpha   90.00
_cell.angle_beta   90.00
_cell.angle_gamma   90.00
#
_symmetry.space_group_name_H-M   'P 1'
#
loop_
_entity.id
_entity.type
_entity.pdbx_description
1 polymer ?
#
loop_
_entity_poly.entity_id
_entity_poly.type
_entity_poly.pdbx_seq_one_letter_code
_entity_poly.pdbx_strand_id
1 'polypeptide(L)'
;MDFERLYRESFEFGLEEIEKVKGVTLGFHSVIDGLQILDTKKIEEEIAPFEDEVLERVEREDIPVFIETPQDFFTGLVYAFSKGKALQIMIFDEGTYRWIMEKFGPGKLRLGGTSANMAVALAPFGFKKILVYANPLTKELAELFPEFRNIYVLSPEGEVTHPKEAWKGEGIFAIHWIFEFSRGQVLNLKKKIVCPRDNRYIPSWNPVNSKLRIADHFRKYYPKMAKDFSHFLIAGFHIMKDVYPDGTKVEEVIRDLVEFLKEVKKENPSIFFHVEFAS
;
A
#
# COMPACT_ATOMS: atom_id res chain seq x y z
N MET A 1 26.33 -32.24 2.79
CA MET A 1 25.16 -31.59 3.41
C MET A 1 23.98 -31.93 2.51
N ASP A 2 22.99 -32.64 3.05
CA ASP A 2 21.82 -33.06 2.28
C ASP A 2 20.75 -31.96 2.39
N PHE A 3 20.69 -31.09 1.40
CA PHE A 3 19.75 -29.98 1.39
C PHE A 3 18.30 -30.44 1.22
N GLU A 4 18.05 -31.53 0.50
CA GLU A 4 16.68 -32.01 0.28
C GLU A 4 16.06 -32.50 1.58
N ARG A 5 16.84 -33.25 2.36
CA ARG A 5 16.45 -33.65 3.71
C ARG A 5 16.20 -32.44 4.62
N LEU A 6 17.12 -31.47 4.63
CA LEU A 6 16.98 -30.25 5.44
C LEU A 6 15.72 -29.45 5.07
N TYR A 7 15.40 -29.34 3.78
CA TYR A 7 14.18 -28.66 3.31
C TYR A 7 12.92 -29.36 3.82
N ARG A 8 12.87 -30.69 3.72
CA ARG A 8 11.72 -31.48 4.18
C ARG A 8 11.50 -31.35 5.69
N GLU A 9 12.57 -31.54 6.47
CA GLU A 9 12.54 -31.42 7.93
C GLU A 9 12.12 -29.99 8.35
N SER A 10 12.63 -28.96 7.66
CA SER A 10 12.28 -27.56 7.96
C SER A 10 10.83 -27.23 7.62
N PHE A 11 10.27 -27.80 6.55
CA PHE A 11 8.88 -27.60 6.16
C PHE A 11 7.91 -28.22 7.18
N GLU A 12 8.14 -29.47 7.56
CA GLU A 12 7.32 -30.16 8.57
C GLU A 12 7.37 -29.44 9.92
N PHE A 13 8.58 -29.08 10.37
CA PHE A 13 8.77 -28.26 11.57
C PHE A 13 8.01 -26.93 11.48
N GLY A 14 8.10 -26.23 10.35
CA GLY A 14 7.43 -24.95 10.14
C GLY A 14 5.90 -25.04 10.30
N LEU A 15 5.28 -26.08 9.73
CA LEU A 15 3.84 -26.29 9.87
C LEU A 15 3.43 -26.53 11.33
N GLU A 16 4.19 -27.35 12.07
CA GLU A 16 3.92 -27.60 13.49
C GLU A 16 4.09 -26.33 14.35
N GLU A 17 5.09 -25.50 14.06
CA GLU A 17 5.32 -24.26 14.80
C GLU A 17 4.23 -23.21 14.52
N ILE A 18 3.71 -23.13 13.29
CA ILE A 18 2.62 -22.20 12.95
C ILE A 18 1.38 -22.46 13.79
N GLU A 19 1.04 -23.72 14.08
CA GLU A 19 -0.11 -24.05 14.93
C GLU A 19 0.04 -23.57 16.38
N LYS A 20 1.27 -23.37 16.85
CA LYS A 20 1.62 -22.88 18.19
C LYS A 20 1.57 -21.34 18.27
N VAL A 21 1.52 -20.65 17.13
CA VAL A 21 1.40 -19.19 17.06
C VAL A 21 0.01 -18.76 17.55
N LYS A 22 -0.04 -18.01 18.66
CA LYS A 22 -1.30 -17.49 19.25
C LYS A 22 -2.08 -16.61 18.28
N GLY A 23 -1.36 -15.71 17.60
CA GLY A 23 -1.90 -14.79 16.62
C GLY A 23 -0.83 -13.84 16.09
N VAL A 24 -1.06 -13.33 14.89
CA VAL A 24 -0.17 -12.37 14.21
C VAL A 24 -0.95 -11.09 13.94
N THR A 25 -0.36 -9.95 14.27
CA THR A 25 -0.86 -8.63 13.88
C THR A 25 -0.03 -8.09 12.71
N LEU A 26 -0.69 -7.47 11.73
CA LEU A 26 -0.08 -6.94 10.51
C LEU A 26 -0.52 -5.49 10.32
N GLY A 27 0.39 -4.53 10.37
CA GLY A 27 0.09 -3.12 10.11
C GLY A 27 1.25 -2.40 9.42
N PHE A 28 1.13 -1.15 8.99
CA PHE A 28 -0.09 -0.33 8.92
C PHE A 28 -0.49 -0.03 7.46
N HIS A 29 -0.08 -0.87 6.52
CA HIS A 29 -0.16 -0.58 5.09
C HIS A 29 -1.14 -1.53 4.39
N SER A 30 -2.42 -1.17 4.38
CA SER A 30 -3.48 -1.84 3.61
C SER A 30 -4.15 -0.81 2.69
N VAL A 31 -4.20 -1.09 1.40
CA VAL A 31 -4.68 -0.14 0.37
C VAL A 31 -5.45 -0.86 -0.73
N ILE A 32 -6.00 -0.09 -1.65
CA ILE A 32 -6.56 -0.59 -2.91
C ILE A 32 -5.50 -0.44 -4.00
N ASP A 33 -5.21 -1.51 -4.74
CA ASP A 33 -4.45 -1.44 -5.98
C ASP A 33 -5.43 -1.28 -7.15
N GLY A 34 -5.29 -0.19 -7.91
CA GLY A 34 -6.13 0.16 -9.05
C GLY A 34 -5.46 -0.18 -10.37
N LEU A 35 -5.69 -1.38 -10.90
CA LEU A 35 -5.04 -1.84 -12.12
C LEU A 35 -5.60 -1.16 -13.37
N GLN A 36 -4.71 -0.53 -14.14
CA GLN A 36 -5.02 0.19 -15.37
C GLN A 36 -4.12 -0.35 -16.49
N ILE A 37 -4.69 -0.95 -17.53
CA ILE A 37 -3.95 -1.16 -18.78
C ILE A 37 -3.86 0.21 -19.45
N LEU A 38 -2.64 0.69 -19.71
CA LEU A 38 -2.42 2.02 -20.26
C LEU A 38 -3.11 2.18 -21.61
N ASP A 39 -4.11 3.05 -21.66
CA ASP A 39 -4.72 3.52 -22.90
C ASP A 39 -3.94 4.72 -23.43
N THR A 40 -3.09 4.49 -24.44
CA THR A 40 -2.22 5.53 -24.99
C THR A 40 -3.00 6.68 -25.62
N LYS A 41 -4.18 6.43 -26.21
CA LYS A 41 -5.00 7.50 -26.80
C LYS A 41 -5.55 8.43 -25.75
N LYS A 42 -6.04 7.85 -24.65
CA LYS A 42 -6.53 8.63 -23.51
C LYS A 42 -5.41 9.46 -22.88
N ILE A 43 -4.19 8.91 -22.80
CA ILE A 43 -3.02 9.68 -22.35
C ILE A 43 -2.74 10.84 -23.31
N GLU A 44 -2.70 10.59 -24.61
CA GLU A 44 -2.47 11.61 -25.65
C GLU A 44 -3.51 12.74 -25.59
N GLU A 45 -4.77 12.43 -25.31
CA GLU A 45 -5.85 13.42 -25.16
C GLU A 45 -5.69 14.26 -23.88
N GLU A 46 -5.46 13.63 -22.74
CA GLU A 46 -5.43 14.31 -21.44
C GLU A 46 -4.11 15.06 -21.18
N ILE A 47 -3.01 14.64 -21.82
CA ILE A 47 -1.71 15.32 -21.71
C ILE A 47 -1.60 16.57 -22.60
N ALA A 48 -2.44 16.70 -23.63
CA ALA A 48 -2.34 17.76 -24.64
C ALA A 48 -2.19 19.19 -24.07
N PRO A 49 -2.88 19.60 -22.99
CA PRO A 49 -2.71 20.93 -22.39
C PRO A 49 -1.34 21.18 -21.75
N PHE A 50 -0.61 20.10 -21.41
CA PHE A 50 0.62 20.11 -20.63
C PHE A 50 1.83 19.58 -21.39
N GLU A 51 1.64 19.20 -22.65
CA GLU A 51 2.54 18.34 -23.40
C GLU A 51 3.96 18.94 -23.53
N ASP A 52 4.06 20.24 -23.85
CA ASP A 52 5.34 20.92 -23.99
C ASP A 52 6.16 20.91 -22.70
N GLU A 53 5.51 21.26 -21.59
CA GLU A 53 6.13 21.26 -20.27
C GLU A 53 6.59 19.85 -19.86
N VAL A 54 5.73 18.83 -20.06
CA VAL A 54 6.03 17.44 -19.72
C VAL A 54 7.22 16.93 -20.54
N LEU A 55 7.25 17.18 -21.85
CA LEU A 55 8.35 16.74 -22.70
C LEU A 55 9.67 17.41 -22.33
N GLU A 56 9.65 18.71 -22.03
CA GLU A 56 10.83 19.45 -21.56
C GLU A 56 11.39 18.88 -20.25
N ARG A 57 10.52 18.60 -19.27
CA ARG A 57 10.91 18.01 -17.98
C ARG A 57 11.50 16.62 -18.15
N VAL A 58 10.87 15.76 -18.97
CA VAL A 58 11.37 14.40 -19.25
C VAL A 58 12.74 14.43 -19.94
N GLU A 59 12.98 15.37 -20.87
CA GLU A 59 14.27 15.52 -21.56
C GLU A 59 15.39 15.94 -20.61
N ARG A 60 15.08 16.77 -19.61
CA ARG A 60 16.01 17.20 -18.56
C ARG A 60 16.19 16.18 -17.44
N GLU A 61 15.45 15.07 -17.49
CA GLU A 61 15.32 14.10 -16.39
C GLU A 61 14.90 14.75 -15.06
N ASP A 62 14.10 15.82 -15.15
CA ASP A 62 13.51 16.54 -14.01
C ASP A 62 12.23 15.84 -13.56
N ILE A 63 12.41 14.68 -12.93
CA ILE A 63 11.31 13.80 -12.50
C ILE A 63 10.85 14.24 -11.12
N PRO A 64 9.54 14.47 -10.92
CA PRO A 64 9.01 14.89 -9.64
C PRO A 64 9.30 13.85 -8.55
N VAL A 65 9.67 14.33 -7.36
CA VAL A 65 9.75 13.50 -6.16
C VAL A 65 8.33 13.15 -5.66
N PHE A 66 7.37 14.04 -5.89
CA PHE A 66 5.98 13.90 -5.50
C PHE A 66 5.05 14.42 -6.59
N ILE A 67 3.85 13.85 -6.69
CA ILE A 67 2.82 14.34 -7.60
C ILE A 67 1.97 15.38 -6.85
N GLU A 68 2.10 16.63 -7.26
CA GLU A 68 1.30 17.75 -6.71
C GLU A 68 0.45 18.41 -7.80
N THR A 69 0.70 18.09 -9.08
CA THR A 69 -0.02 18.60 -10.25
C THR A 69 -0.26 17.52 -11.32
N PRO A 70 -1.19 17.71 -12.27
CA PRO A 70 -1.33 16.86 -13.45
C PRO A 70 -0.03 16.74 -14.27
N GLN A 71 0.78 17.80 -14.36
CA GLN A 71 2.06 17.77 -15.06
C GLN A 71 3.07 16.85 -14.38
N ASP A 72 3.09 16.79 -13.04
CA ASP A 72 3.92 15.83 -12.32
C ASP A 72 3.51 14.39 -12.63
N PHE A 73 2.20 14.12 -12.62
CA PHE A 73 1.66 12.82 -12.98
C PHE A 73 2.12 12.39 -14.37
N PHE A 74 1.97 13.26 -15.38
CA PHE A 74 2.36 12.95 -16.76
C PHE A 74 3.88 12.88 -16.95
N THR A 75 4.65 13.72 -16.27
CA THR A 75 6.12 13.67 -16.31
C THR A 75 6.63 12.32 -15.82
N GLY A 76 6.12 11.84 -14.67
CA GLY A 76 6.44 10.50 -14.17
C GLY A 76 6.02 9.39 -15.13
N LEU A 77 4.80 9.47 -15.68
CA LEU A 77 4.27 8.47 -16.61
C LEU A 77 5.10 8.39 -17.91
N VAL A 78 5.34 9.51 -18.57
CA VAL A 78 6.08 9.58 -19.83
C VAL A 78 7.54 9.17 -19.64
N TYR A 79 8.16 9.55 -18.52
CA TYR A 79 9.51 9.08 -18.17
C TYR A 79 9.54 7.56 -17.96
N ALA A 80 8.64 7.01 -17.15
CA ALA A 80 8.56 5.57 -16.88
C ALA A 80 8.31 4.78 -18.18
N PHE A 81 7.40 5.26 -19.03
CA PHE A 81 7.08 4.67 -20.33
C PHE A 81 8.26 4.70 -21.29
N SER A 82 8.90 5.87 -21.46
CA SER A 82 10.01 6.06 -22.41
C SER A 82 11.27 5.27 -22.04
N LYS A 83 11.56 5.12 -20.74
CA LYS A 83 12.69 4.33 -20.25
C LYS A 83 12.33 2.86 -20.03
N GLY A 84 11.05 2.51 -20.10
CA GLY A 84 10.52 1.20 -19.70
C GLY A 84 10.95 0.83 -18.28
N LYS A 85 10.84 1.75 -17.31
CA LYS A 85 11.26 1.55 -15.92
C LYS A 85 10.04 1.55 -15.00
N ALA A 86 10.11 0.74 -13.94
CA ALA A 86 9.15 0.80 -12.86
C ALA A 86 9.40 2.09 -12.09
N LEU A 87 8.33 2.84 -11.82
CA LEU A 87 8.42 4.08 -11.07
C LEU A 87 7.18 4.21 -10.20
N GLN A 88 7.37 4.48 -8.92
CA GLN A 88 6.30 4.79 -7.98
C GLN A 88 6.52 6.19 -7.44
N ILE A 89 5.48 7.02 -7.42
CA ILE A 89 5.53 8.38 -6.90
C ILE A 89 4.26 8.65 -6.08
N MET A 90 4.44 9.20 -4.88
CA MET A 90 3.33 9.56 -4.00
C MET A 90 2.66 10.85 -4.46
N ILE A 91 1.32 10.86 -4.44
CA ILE A 91 0.47 12.02 -4.65
C ILE A 91 0.22 12.68 -3.30
N PHE A 92 0.53 13.97 -3.18
CA PHE A 92 0.29 14.76 -1.97
C PHE A 92 -0.73 15.90 -2.14
N ASP A 93 -1.19 16.14 -3.37
CA ASP A 93 -2.26 17.09 -3.64
C ASP A 93 -3.61 16.37 -3.87
N GLU A 94 -4.62 16.75 -3.08
CA GLU A 94 -5.96 16.16 -3.17
C GLU A 94 -6.67 16.55 -4.49
N GLY A 95 -6.41 17.77 -5.00
CA GLY A 95 -6.97 18.21 -6.28
C GLY A 95 -6.52 17.32 -7.43
N THR A 96 -5.23 17.00 -7.46
CA THR A 96 -4.61 16.11 -8.44
C THR A 96 -5.09 14.67 -8.27
N TYR A 97 -5.23 14.17 -7.04
CA TYR A 97 -5.87 12.88 -6.77
C TYR A 97 -7.28 12.81 -7.40
N ARG A 98 -8.12 13.81 -7.13
CA ARG A 98 -9.49 13.87 -7.66
C ARG A 98 -9.51 13.97 -9.19
N TRP A 99 -8.59 14.75 -9.76
CA TRP A 99 -8.43 14.86 -11.20
C TRP A 99 -8.05 13.51 -11.84
N ILE A 100 -7.09 12.76 -11.26
CA ILE A 100 -6.72 11.42 -11.76
C ILE A 100 -7.93 10.47 -11.68
N MET A 101 -8.66 10.50 -10.56
CA MET A 101 -9.85 9.66 -10.38
C MET A 101 -10.95 9.99 -11.40
N GLU A 102 -11.22 11.28 -11.66
CA GLU A 102 -12.20 11.72 -12.65
C GLU A 102 -11.79 11.29 -14.06
N LYS A 103 -10.53 11.52 -14.43
CA LYS A 103 -10.05 11.25 -15.79
C LYS A 103 -9.87 9.78 -16.05
N PHE A 104 -9.19 9.04 -15.18
CA PHE A 104 -8.78 7.66 -15.43
C PHE A 104 -9.65 6.62 -14.71
N GLY A 105 -10.40 7.02 -13.69
CA GLY A 105 -11.12 6.10 -12.82
C GLY A 105 -10.18 5.26 -11.95
N PRO A 106 -10.75 4.39 -11.09
CA PRO A 106 -9.97 3.58 -10.17
C PRO A 106 -9.35 2.33 -10.80
N GLY A 107 -9.76 1.98 -12.04
CA GLY A 107 -9.32 0.77 -12.71
C GLY A 107 -9.93 -0.51 -12.11
N LYS A 108 -9.31 -1.65 -12.38
CA LYS A 108 -9.70 -2.92 -11.78
C LYS A 108 -9.10 -3.02 -10.37
N LEU A 109 -9.98 -2.93 -9.37
CA LEU A 109 -9.59 -2.96 -7.96
C LEU A 109 -9.07 -4.34 -7.54
N ARG A 110 -8.00 -4.32 -6.74
CA ARG A 110 -7.45 -5.48 -6.02
C ARG A 110 -7.03 -5.05 -4.63
N LEU A 111 -7.01 -6.00 -3.71
CA LEU A 111 -6.42 -5.78 -2.40
C LEU A 111 -4.92 -5.54 -2.57
N GLY A 112 -4.41 -4.48 -1.95
CA GLY A 112 -3.02 -4.08 -2.01
C GLY A 112 -2.48 -3.67 -0.64
N GLY A 113 -1.20 -3.30 -0.62
CA GLY A 113 -0.51 -2.90 0.59
C GLY A 113 0.12 -4.08 1.32
N THR A 114 1.27 -3.82 1.94
CA THR A 114 2.14 -4.85 2.52
C THR A 114 1.41 -5.66 3.60
N SER A 115 0.63 -5.00 4.47
CA SER A 115 -0.07 -5.65 5.58
C SER A 115 -1.20 -6.57 5.09
N ALA A 116 -2.01 -6.10 4.15
CA ALA A 116 -3.08 -6.89 3.58
C ALA A 116 -2.54 -8.06 2.74
N ASN A 117 -1.49 -7.83 1.95
CA ASN A 117 -0.83 -8.88 1.17
C ASN A 117 -0.22 -9.96 2.07
N MET A 118 0.46 -9.56 3.16
CA MET A 118 0.94 -10.52 4.16
C MET A 118 -0.22 -11.32 4.77
N ALA A 119 -1.36 -10.69 5.05
CA ALA A 119 -2.50 -11.38 5.64
C ALA A 119 -3.03 -12.49 4.72
N VAL A 120 -3.23 -12.16 3.44
CA VAL A 120 -3.68 -13.11 2.43
C VAL A 120 -2.64 -14.21 2.21
N ALA A 121 -1.35 -13.88 2.25
CA ALA A 121 -0.28 -14.87 2.12
C ALA A 121 -0.24 -15.83 3.31
N LEU A 122 -0.46 -15.34 4.54
CA LEU A 122 -0.41 -16.15 5.77
C LEU A 122 -1.67 -17.00 5.98
N ALA A 123 -2.83 -16.53 5.54
CA ALA A 123 -4.11 -17.18 5.83
C ALA A 123 -4.19 -18.68 5.49
N PRO A 124 -3.62 -19.19 4.37
CA PRO A 124 -3.65 -20.61 4.04
C PRO A 124 -2.75 -21.50 4.92
N PHE A 125 -1.79 -20.94 5.67
CA PHE A 125 -0.76 -21.72 6.37
C PHE A 125 -1.15 -22.19 7.78
N GLY A 126 -2.40 -22.04 8.20
CA GLY A 126 -2.89 -22.58 9.49
C GLY A 126 -2.77 -21.63 10.69
N PHE A 127 -2.39 -20.37 10.47
CA PHE A 127 -2.44 -19.34 11.52
C PHE A 127 -3.88 -19.18 12.03
N LYS A 128 -4.09 -19.31 13.34
CA LYS A 128 -5.44 -19.29 13.94
C LYS A 128 -6.06 -17.90 13.92
N LYS A 129 -5.26 -16.84 14.06
CA LYS A 129 -5.71 -15.46 14.16
C LYS A 129 -4.73 -14.52 13.47
N ILE A 130 -5.18 -13.86 12.41
CA ILE A 130 -4.44 -12.83 11.67
C ILE A 130 -5.24 -11.53 11.82
N LEU A 131 -4.72 -10.58 12.59
CA LEU A 131 -5.30 -9.25 12.75
C LEU A 131 -4.61 -8.28 11.80
N VAL A 132 -5.35 -7.74 10.83
CA VAL A 132 -4.84 -6.79 9.85
C VAL A 132 -5.29 -5.40 10.22
N TYR A 133 -4.35 -4.45 10.19
CA TYR A 133 -4.67 -3.04 10.27
C TYR A 133 -5.05 -2.54 8.88
N ALA A 134 -6.29 -2.10 8.73
CA ALA A 134 -6.81 -1.46 7.54
C ALA A 134 -7.58 -0.21 7.96
N ASN A 135 -7.06 0.97 7.63
CA ASN A 135 -7.65 2.23 8.03
C ASN A 135 -7.40 3.33 6.97
N PRO A 136 -8.44 4.07 6.55
CA PRO A 136 -9.85 3.80 6.81
C PRO A 136 -10.29 2.49 6.13
N LEU A 137 -11.09 1.68 6.84
CA LEU A 137 -11.72 0.49 6.28
C LEU A 137 -13.09 0.88 5.70
N THR A 138 -13.08 1.35 4.46
CA THR A 138 -14.32 1.56 3.70
C THR A 138 -14.82 0.26 3.09
N LYS A 139 -16.07 0.28 2.63
CA LYS A 139 -16.69 -0.84 1.94
C LYS A 139 -15.82 -1.37 0.78
N GLU A 140 -15.29 -0.48 -0.05
CA GLU A 140 -14.48 -0.81 -1.22
C GLU A 140 -13.19 -1.56 -0.85
N LEU A 141 -12.52 -1.18 0.24
CA LEU A 141 -11.34 -1.90 0.71
C LEU A 141 -11.73 -3.24 1.35
N ALA A 142 -12.79 -3.25 2.15
CA ALA A 142 -13.25 -4.44 2.86
C ALA A 142 -13.71 -5.56 1.91
N GLU A 143 -14.42 -5.21 0.84
CA GLU A 143 -14.92 -6.17 -0.15
C GLU A 143 -13.79 -6.90 -0.90
N LEU A 144 -12.59 -6.30 -0.97
CA LEU A 144 -11.42 -6.89 -1.61
C LEU A 144 -10.72 -7.94 -0.74
N PHE A 145 -11.01 -8.02 0.56
CA PHE A 145 -10.51 -9.10 1.39
C PHE A 145 -11.15 -10.44 1.01
N PRO A 146 -10.37 -11.51 0.84
CA PRO A 146 -10.90 -12.86 0.64
C PRO A 146 -11.62 -13.38 1.90
N GLU A 147 -12.56 -14.31 1.71
CA GLU A 147 -13.35 -14.95 2.78
C GLU A 147 -12.53 -15.98 3.58
N PHE A 148 -11.48 -15.52 4.27
CA PHE A 148 -10.70 -16.35 5.16
C PHE A 148 -11.19 -16.21 6.60
N ARG A 149 -11.56 -17.35 7.21
CA ARG A 149 -12.10 -17.39 8.58
C ARG A 149 -11.11 -16.92 9.65
N ASN A 150 -9.83 -16.87 9.34
CA ASN A 150 -8.75 -16.48 10.25
C ASN A 150 -8.21 -15.06 10.01
N ILE A 151 -8.75 -14.31 9.04
CA ILE A 151 -8.44 -12.88 8.84
C ILE A 151 -9.47 -12.02 9.57
N TYR A 152 -8.96 -11.10 10.37
CA TYR A 152 -9.75 -10.17 11.16
C TYR A 152 -9.20 -8.76 11.07
N VAL A 153 -10.06 -7.79 11.39
CA VAL A 153 -9.71 -6.39 11.69
C VAL A 153 -10.26 -6.04 13.08
N LEU A 154 -9.79 -4.94 13.64
CA LEU A 154 -10.34 -4.38 14.87
C LEU A 154 -11.33 -3.26 14.51
N SER A 155 -12.61 -3.45 14.81
CA SER A 155 -13.66 -2.48 14.49
C SER A 155 -13.56 -1.21 15.36
N PRO A 156 -14.20 -0.10 14.95
CA PRO A 156 -14.32 1.09 15.77
C PRO A 156 -14.95 0.85 17.15
N GLU A 157 -15.84 -0.13 17.25
CA GLU A 157 -16.51 -0.56 18.48
C GLU A 157 -15.60 -1.43 19.38
N GLY A 158 -14.45 -1.87 18.88
CA GLY A 158 -13.47 -2.69 19.61
C GLY A 158 -13.67 -4.19 19.43
N GLU A 159 -14.47 -4.61 18.46
CA GLU A 159 -14.73 -6.00 18.13
C GLU A 159 -13.71 -6.53 17.11
N VAL A 160 -13.32 -7.79 17.25
CA VAL A 160 -12.45 -8.47 16.30
C VAL A 160 -13.34 -9.27 15.36
N THR A 161 -13.53 -8.78 14.13
CA THR A 161 -14.39 -9.43 13.13
C THR A 161 -13.77 -9.38 11.73
N HIS A 162 -14.37 -10.07 10.77
CA HIS A 162 -13.95 -10.08 9.39
C HIS A 162 -14.05 -8.67 8.77
N PRO A 163 -13.11 -8.25 7.89
CA PRO A 163 -13.13 -6.92 7.27
C PRO A 163 -14.49 -6.50 6.68
N LYS A 164 -15.20 -7.45 6.05
CA LYS A 164 -16.50 -7.21 5.40
C LYS A 164 -17.66 -6.92 6.37
N GLU A 165 -17.46 -7.15 7.66
CA GLU A 165 -18.44 -6.87 8.71
C GLU A 165 -18.10 -5.60 9.51
N ALA A 166 -16.86 -5.11 9.41
CA ALA A 166 -16.35 -4.01 10.22
C ALA A 166 -16.24 -2.66 9.49
N TRP A 167 -16.45 -2.64 8.17
CA TRP A 167 -16.26 -1.41 7.39
C TRP A 167 -17.21 -0.30 7.78
N LYS A 168 -16.75 0.95 7.63
CA LYS A 168 -17.56 2.15 7.84
C LYS A 168 -17.36 3.10 6.67
N GLY A 169 -18.47 3.63 6.16
CA GLY A 169 -18.47 4.55 5.04
C GLY A 169 -18.12 3.89 3.71
N GLU A 170 -18.18 4.71 2.66
CA GLU A 170 -17.90 4.34 1.28
C GLU A 170 -16.88 5.33 0.72
N GLY A 171 -16.21 4.94 -0.35
CA GLY A 171 -15.19 5.71 -1.05
C GLY A 171 -13.80 5.10 -0.99
N ILE A 172 -12.95 5.57 -1.91
CA ILE A 172 -11.54 5.19 -2.01
C ILE A 172 -10.70 6.29 -1.37
N PHE A 173 -10.01 5.95 -0.28
CA PHE A 173 -9.15 6.89 0.46
C PHE A 173 -7.67 6.56 0.39
N ALA A 174 -7.32 5.35 -0.08
CA ALA A 174 -5.96 4.95 -0.36
C ALA A 174 -5.97 4.07 -1.61
N ILE A 175 -5.33 4.55 -2.68
CA ILE A 175 -5.23 3.85 -3.95
C ILE A 175 -3.82 3.97 -4.53
N HIS A 176 -3.27 2.84 -4.93
CA HIS A 176 -2.08 2.76 -5.75
C HIS A 176 -2.53 2.40 -7.15
N TRP A 177 -2.59 3.38 -8.05
CA TRP A 177 -2.87 3.09 -9.45
C TRP A 177 -1.69 2.33 -10.04
N ILE A 178 -1.95 1.32 -10.85
CA ILE A 178 -0.91 0.56 -11.55
C ILE A 178 -1.17 0.70 -13.04
N PHE A 179 -0.54 1.68 -13.67
CA PHE A 179 -0.59 1.88 -15.11
C PHE A 179 0.41 0.94 -15.79
N GLU A 180 -0.08 -0.20 -16.27
CA GLU A 180 0.71 -1.20 -16.99
C GLU A 180 0.84 -0.83 -18.46
N PHE A 181 2.07 -0.84 -18.96
CA PHE A 181 2.38 -0.60 -20.37
C PHE A 181 3.33 -1.67 -20.89
N SER A 182 3.22 -1.94 -22.19
CA SER A 182 3.88 -3.07 -22.84
C SER A 182 4.91 -2.61 -23.87
N ARG A 183 5.91 -3.45 -24.11
CA ARG A 183 6.91 -3.28 -25.16
C ARG A 183 6.24 -3.00 -26.49
N GLY A 184 6.73 -1.99 -27.19
CA GLY A 184 6.23 -1.63 -28.52
C GLY A 184 4.94 -0.81 -28.53
N GLN A 185 4.31 -0.58 -27.37
CA GLN A 185 3.29 0.47 -27.27
C GLN A 185 3.89 1.83 -27.63
N VAL A 186 3.07 2.70 -28.19
CA VAL A 186 3.49 3.99 -28.73
C VAL A 186 2.65 5.09 -28.10
N LEU A 187 3.32 6.12 -27.58
CA LEU A 187 2.72 7.42 -27.29
C LEU A 187 3.06 8.38 -28.44
N ASN A 188 2.04 8.89 -29.12
CA ASN A 188 2.13 9.85 -30.21
C ASN A 188 1.98 11.27 -29.67
N LEU A 189 3.01 11.71 -28.96
CA LEU A 189 3.18 13.12 -28.61
C LEU A 189 3.82 13.86 -29.80
N LYS A 190 4.24 15.11 -29.63
CA LYS A 190 5.01 15.91 -30.61
C LYS A 190 6.23 15.16 -31.12
N LYS A 191 6.75 14.23 -30.30
CA LYS A 191 7.63 13.15 -30.74
C LYS A 191 7.01 11.79 -30.44
N LYS A 192 7.22 10.84 -31.36
CA LYS A 192 6.85 9.45 -31.16
C LYS A 192 7.74 8.80 -30.09
N ILE A 193 7.13 8.28 -29.03
CA ILE A 193 7.82 7.55 -27.96
C ILE A 193 7.38 6.09 -28.02
N VAL A 194 8.34 5.16 -28.07
CA VAL A 194 8.06 3.71 -28.11
C VAL A 194 8.56 3.08 -26.83
N CYS A 195 7.69 2.35 -26.14
CA CYS A 195 8.06 1.68 -24.89
C CYS A 195 9.06 0.53 -25.16
N PRO A 196 10.24 0.50 -24.52
CA PRO A 196 11.28 -0.46 -24.85
C PRO A 196 11.05 -1.87 -24.24
N ARG A 197 10.27 -1.96 -23.15
CA ARG A 197 9.95 -3.21 -22.44
C ARG A 197 8.72 -3.05 -21.56
N ASP A 198 8.07 -4.16 -21.23
CA ASP A 198 6.93 -4.18 -20.31
C ASP A 198 7.32 -3.58 -18.96
N ASN A 199 6.51 -2.66 -18.47
CA ASN A 199 6.68 -2.09 -17.14
C ASN A 199 5.39 -1.42 -16.63
N ARG A 200 5.49 -0.75 -15.49
CA ARG A 200 4.37 -0.05 -14.86
C ARG A 200 4.78 1.28 -14.23
N TYR A 201 3.85 2.21 -14.20
CA TYR A 201 3.93 3.45 -13.43
C TYR A 201 2.89 3.43 -12.30
N ILE A 202 3.32 3.77 -11.08
CA ILE A 202 2.50 3.68 -9.87
C ILE A 202 2.37 5.05 -9.19
N PRO A 203 1.41 5.89 -9.61
CA PRO A 203 1.04 7.07 -8.84
C PRO A 203 0.15 6.63 -7.66
N SER A 204 0.56 6.98 -6.45
CA SER A 204 -0.03 6.46 -5.21
C SER A 204 -0.63 7.58 -4.35
N TRP A 205 -1.94 7.53 -4.11
CA TRP A 205 -2.62 8.39 -3.14
C TRP A 205 -2.85 7.61 -1.84
N ASN A 206 -2.23 8.05 -0.74
CA ASN A 206 -2.34 7.36 0.55
C ASN A 206 -2.07 8.29 1.75
N PRO A 207 -2.89 9.34 1.95
CA PRO A 207 -2.61 10.39 2.94
C PRO A 207 -2.68 9.90 4.39
N VAL A 208 -3.40 8.81 4.67
CA VAL A 208 -3.52 8.24 6.02
C VAL A 208 -2.36 7.29 6.33
N ASN A 209 -2.12 6.28 5.48
CA ASN A 209 -1.08 5.30 5.78
C ASN A 209 0.34 5.85 5.56
N SER A 210 0.52 6.90 4.73
CA SER A 210 1.81 7.59 4.62
C SER A 210 2.28 8.14 5.97
N LYS A 211 1.34 8.50 6.86
CA LYS A 211 1.62 8.94 8.23
C LYS A 211 1.65 7.80 9.25
N LEU A 212 1.55 6.53 8.83
CA LEU A 212 1.43 5.37 9.74
C LEU A 212 0.46 5.62 10.93
N ARG A 213 -0.58 6.42 10.69
CA ARG A 213 -1.39 7.00 11.76
C ARG A 213 -2.18 5.89 12.42
N ILE A 214 -1.95 5.68 13.71
CA ILE A 214 -2.71 4.68 14.46
C ILE A 214 -4.11 5.23 14.70
N ALA A 215 -5.13 4.45 14.34
CA ALA A 215 -6.52 4.88 14.51
C ALA A 215 -6.90 4.86 16.00
N ASP A 216 -7.74 5.80 16.44
CA ASP A 216 -8.09 5.96 17.85
C ASP A 216 -8.65 4.67 18.49
N HIS A 217 -9.50 3.95 17.76
CA HIS A 217 -10.03 2.66 18.21
C HIS A 217 -8.91 1.61 18.34
N PHE A 218 -7.96 1.58 17.41
CA PHE A 218 -6.82 0.67 17.47
C PHE A 218 -5.95 0.98 18.69
N ARG A 219 -5.62 2.26 18.91
CA ARG A 219 -4.88 2.73 20.09
C ARG A 219 -5.59 2.37 21.39
N LYS A 220 -6.91 2.49 21.43
CA LYS A 220 -7.74 2.21 22.62
C LYS A 220 -7.91 0.72 22.94
N TYR A 221 -8.08 -0.13 21.95
CA TYR A 221 -8.49 -1.52 22.14
C TYR A 221 -7.38 -2.54 21.89
N TYR A 222 -6.45 -2.29 20.96
CA TYR A 222 -5.40 -3.26 20.64
C TYR A 222 -4.50 -3.60 21.84
N PRO A 223 -4.00 -2.64 22.65
CA PRO A 223 -3.17 -2.98 23.81
C PRO A 223 -3.84 -3.95 24.79
N LYS A 224 -5.17 -3.84 24.96
CA LYS A 224 -5.97 -4.68 25.87
C LYS A 224 -6.05 -6.14 25.42
N MET A 225 -5.88 -6.40 24.12
CA MET A 225 -5.86 -7.73 23.53
C MET A 225 -4.46 -8.16 23.06
N ALA A 226 -3.42 -7.37 23.34
CA ALA A 226 -2.06 -7.65 22.86
C ALA A 226 -1.54 -9.04 23.28
N LYS A 227 -2.02 -9.58 24.41
CA LYS A 227 -1.65 -10.93 24.91
C LYS A 227 -2.19 -12.08 24.05
N ASP A 228 -3.17 -11.82 23.18
CA ASP A 228 -3.70 -12.78 22.21
C ASP A 228 -2.78 -12.95 20.99
N PHE A 229 -1.79 -12.08 20.84
CA PHE A 229 -0.87 -12.06 19.71
C PHE A 229 0.56 -12.31 20.20
N SER A 230 1.33 -13.06 19.41
CA SER A 230 2.76 -13.26 19.68
C SER A 230 3.64 -12.41 18.79
N HIS A 231 3.13 -11.99 17.62
CA HIS A 231 3.88 -11.22 16.63
C HIS A 231 3.09 -10.00 16.17
N PHE A 232 3.81 -8.91 15.89
CA PHE A 232 3.30 -7.75 15.20
C PHE A 232 4.30 -7.29 14.14
N LEU A 233 3.94 -7.50 12.87
CA LEU A 233 4.71 -7.07 11.71
C LEU A 233 4.26 -5.67 11.29
N ILE A 234 5.23 -4.77 11.09
CA ILE A 234 5.02 -3.35 10.85
C ILE A 234 5.66 -2.97 9.52
N ALA A 235 4.87 -2.37 8.62
CA ALA A 235 5.23 -1.99 7.27
C ALA A 235 4.62 -0.61 6.93
N GLY A 236 5.08 -0.04 5.81
CA GLY A 236 4.56 1.23 5.27
C GLY A 236 5.52 2.43 5.38
N PHE A 237 6.75 2.23 5.87
CA PHE A 237 7.72 3.33 6.04
C PHE A 237 8.18 3.98 4.72
N HIS A 238 8.14 3.24 3.60
CA HIS A 238 8.56 3.70 2.27
C HIS A 238 7.68 4.81 1.66
N ILE A 239 6.45 4.99 2.16
CA ILE A 239 5.51 6.01 1.66
C ILE A 239 5.44 7.27 2.54
N MET A 240 6.37 7.42 3.49
CA MET A 240 6.44 8.58 4.38
C MET A 240 7.01 9.82 3.67
N LYS A 241 6.69 11.01 4.18
CA LYS A 241 7.24 12.29 3.76
C LYS A 241 7.91 12.99 4.94
N ASP A 242 9.05 13.64 4.71
CA ASP A 242 9.79 14.37 5.75
C ASP A 242 8.93 15.45 6.42
N VAL A 243 8.20 16.22 5.60
CA VAL A 243 7.27 17.26 6.05
C VAL A 243 5.97 17.15 5.25
N TYR A 244 4.85 16.92 5.95
CA TYR A 244 3.53 16.78 5.34
C TYR A 244 2.90 18.14 5.02
N PRO A 245 1.86 18.20 4.14
CA PRO A 245 1.17 19.44 3.81
C PRO A 245 0.60 20.22 5.02
N ASP A 246 0.28 19.52 6.11
CA ASP A 246 -0.20 20.15 7.36
C ASP A 246 0.93 20.58 8.31
N GLY A 247 2.20 20.50 7.88
CA GLY A 247 3.38 20.87 8.65
C GLY A 247 3.89 19.80 9.61
N THR A 248 3.18 18.68 9.75
CA THR A 248 3.63 17.55 10.57
C THR A 248 4.96 17.04 10.06
N LYS A 249 5.91 16.73 10.95
CA LYS A 249 7.20 16.12 10.56
C LYS A 249 7.23 14.62 10.75
N VAL A 250 8.05 13.93 9.97
CA VAL A 250 8.23 12.48 10.03
C VAL A 250 8.65 11.99 11.43
N GLU A 251 9.44 12.76 12.17
CA GLU A 251 9.89 12.40 13.52
C GLU A 251 8.73 12.39 14.53
N GLU A 252 7.72 13.23 14.35
CA GLU A 252 6.51 13.25 15.18
C GLU A 252 5.68 11.99 14.93
N VAL A 253 5.53 11.61 13.65
CA VAL A 253 4.86 10.38 13.25
C VAL A 253 5.55 9.14 13.83
N ILE A 254 6.88 9.05 13.68
CA ILE A 254 7.66 7.92 14.22
C ILE A 254 7.57 7.87 15.74
N ARG A 255 7.57 9.03 16.42
CA ARG A 255 7.42 9.09 17.88
C ARG A 255 6.08 8.53 18.32
N ASP A 256 4.98 8.94 17.67
CA ASP A 256 3.62 8.47 17.97
C ASP A 256 3.49 6.94 17.82
N LEU A 257 4.11 6.39 16.77
CA LEU A 257 4.21 4.94 16.55
C LEU A 257 5.00 4.25 17.67
N VAL A 258 6.19 4.77 18.01
CA VAL A 258 7.03 4.20 19.06
C VAL A 258 6.33 4.22 20.42
N GLU A 259 5.61 5.28 20.75
CA GLU A 259 4.83 5.37 21.99
C GLU A 259 3.74 4.29 22.05
N PHE A 260 2.99 4.10 20.97
CA PHE A 260 2.01 3.02 20.89
C PHE A 260 2.65 1.63 21.04
N LEU A 261 3.77 1.37 20.35
CA LEU A 261 4.44 0.07 20.46
C LEU A 261 4.98 -0.19 21.88
N LYS A 262 5.40 0.86 22.60
CA LYS A 262 5.76 0.74 24.03
C LYS A 262 4.56 0.37 24.89
N GLU A 263 3.38 0.94 24.64
CA GLU A 263 2.14 0.55 25.34
C GLU A 263 1.79 -0.92 25.07
N VAL A 264 1.87 -1.36 23.81
CA VAL A 264 1.68 -2.76 23.44
C VAL A 264 2.67 -3.67 24.16
N LYS A 265 3.96 -3.29 24.20
CA LYS A 265 5.02 -4.06 24.87
C LYS A 265 4.84 -4.12 26.39
N LYS A 266 4.24 -3.09 27.01
CA LYS A 266 3.89 -3.09 28.43
C LYS A 266 2.80 -4.13 28.74
N GLU A 267 1.77 -4.20 27.90
CA GLU A 267 0.68 -5.17 28.06
C GLU A 267 1.10 -6.60 27.67
N ASN A 268 1.99 -6.75 26.68
CA ASN A 268 2.58 -8.02 26.30
C ASN A 268 4.11 -7.93 26.17
N PRO A 269 4.86 -8.14 27.27
CA PRO A 269 6.32 -8.10 27.25
C PRO A 269 6.98 -9.11 26.30
N SER A 270 6.28 -10.20 25.99
CA SER A 270 6.76 -11.27 25.10
C SER A 270 6.48 -11.06 23.60
N ILE A 271 5.75 -10.00 23.22
CA ILE A 271 5.42 -9.77 21.80
C ILE A 271 6.70 -9.51 20.99
N PHE A 272 6.79 -10.12 19.81
CA PHE A 272 7.85 -9.87 18.83
C PHE A 272 7.40 -8.84 17.80
N PHE A 273 8.19 -7.79 17.62
CA PHE A 273 7.99 -6.82 16.55
C PHE A 273 8.93 -7.15 15.40
N HIS A 274 8.40 -7.19 14.18
CA HIS A 274 9.17 -7.29 12.94
C HIS A 274 8.88 -6.05 12.10
N VAL A 275 9.91 -5.44 11.54
CA VAL A 275 9.79 -4.26 10.71
C VAL A 275 10.13 -4.65 9.28
N GLU A 276 9.17 -4.49 8.38
CA GLU A 276 9.32 -4.76 6.95
C GLU A 276 9.79 -3.49 6.24
N PHE A 277 11.05 -3.49 5.82
CA PHE A 277 11.61 -2.44 4.98
C PHE A 277 11.20 -2.65 3.53
N ALA A 278 10.85 -1.55 2.86
CA ALA A 278 10.56 -1.52 1.44
C ALA A 278 11.27 -0.32 0.80
N SER A 279 11.52 -0.42 -0.51
CA SER A 279 12.04 0.67 -1.33
C SER A 279 10.92 1.58 -1.82
#